data_AF-A0A8T8TWB8-F1
#
_entry.id   AF-A0A8T8TWB8-F1
#
_cell.length_a   1.000
_cell.length_b   1.000
_cell.length_c   1.000
_cell.angle_alpha   90.00
_cell.angle_beta   90.00
_cell.angle_gamma   90.00
#
_symmetry.space_group_name_H-M   'P 1'
#
loop_
_entity.id
_entity.type
_entity.pdbx_description
1 polymer ?
#
loop_
_entity_poly.entity_id
_entity_poly.type
_entity_poly.pdbx_seq_one_letter_code
_entity_poly.pdbx_strand_id
1 'polypeptide(L)'
;MVCITVEAQQVSMIIGFPWEIRGGAGMKSIHYSSRPLEIGFQGYVPDSNVGFIKACEAANVPIVEELNNGNNTGVKQGTGCLDSKYRRSSSYDSFYKQAANRTNLDVLHYAPVQSIQFTKNSTGSPTASGVVFIDEPTGLIHTVNAKKEVIVSMGAFHSPQLLMISGIGPSAELSKNGITPVLINENIGQRMNDHNVFSIMAISTPEASTSTINNDVMKLQTAQAEFYANGTGPYTAPSGITNGFQMLSNDTLKAIGAQAIIDAGLTNQSHVEFLYESIFYPGGPTPFYTPLSNGSYISLTASSLVALSRGNLTLRSSSMADAPVINPNYYADPTDRAIAINAFRDLRKILAHPDLAKFTVGVMNGEVSPGAAISNDDEDAIFEYVKANTIPNWHASGTNVMRPLEDGGVVDSRLKVYGVNGLRVVDCSVIPVLPDVNIQGPVFMIGEKGAQMIKEDWNF
;
A
#
# COMPACT_ATOMS: atom_id res chain seq x y z
N MET A 1 17.99 -27.81 -11.46
CA MET A 1 18.80 -27.48 -10.27
C MET A 1 19.38 -26.08 -10.48
N VAL A 2 18.66 -25.05 -10.04
CA VAL A 2 19.16 -23.66 -9.94
C VAL A 2 18.99 -23.32 -8.48
N CYS A 3 20.11 -23.30 -7.76
CA CYS A 3 20.16 -22.98 -6.35
C CYS A 3 19.81 -21.49 -6.18
N ILE A 4 18.79 -21.19 -5.38
CA ILE A 4 18.45 -19.83 -4.97
C ILE A 4 19.28 -19.55 -3.73
N THR A 5 20.40 -18.84 -3.91
CA THR A 5 20.99 -18.03 -2.84
C THR A 5 20.37 -16.64 -2.93
N VAL A 6 19.55 -16.29 -1.93
CA VAL A 6 19.33 -14.87 -1.61
C VAL A 6 20.54 -14.44 -0.79
N GLU A 7 21.69 -14.34 -1.45
CA GLU A 7 22.77 -13.52 -0.91
C GLU A 7 22.29 -12.08 -1.02
N ALA A 8 22.25 -11.37 0.11
CA ALA A 8 22.28 -9.93 0.12
C ALA A 8 23.62 -9.50 -0.48
N GLN A 9 23.74 -9.57 -1.81
CA GLN A 9 24.83 -8.91 -2.49
C GLN A 9 24.62 -7.43 -2.22
N GLN A 10 25.54 -6.85 -1.46
CA GLN A 10 25.83 -5.43 -1.49
C GLN A 10 25.94 -5.05 -2.97
N VAL A 11 24.87 -4.50 -3.53
CA VAL A 11 24.95 -3.75 -4.78
C VAL A 11 25.60 -2.43 -4.38
N SER A 12 26.92 -2.45 -4.21
CA SER A 12 27.74 -1.26 -4.23
C SER A 12 27.73 -0.75 -5.67
N MET A 13 26.74 0.04 -6.04
CA MET A 13 26.77 0.81 -7.28
C MET A 13 26.52 2.26 -6.93
N ILE A 14 27.48 3.08 -7.37
CA ILE A 14 27.59 4.53 -7.20
C ILE A 14 26.25 5.19 -7.52
N ILE A 15 25.52 5.61 -6.49
CA ILE A 15 24.37 6.50 -6.64
C ILE A 15 24.85 7.87 -6.19
N GLY A 16 25.36 8.67 -7.14
CA GLY A 16 25.48 10.10 -6.89
C GLY A 16 24.11 10.63 -6.47
N PHE A 17 24.08 11.63 -5.60
CA PHE A 17 22.80 12.14 -5.10
C PHE A 17 21.91 12.54 -6.29
N PRO A 18 20.61 12.18 -6.32
CA PRO A 18 19.74 12.46 -7.47
C PRO A 18 19.71 13.94 -7.91
N TRP A 19 20.05 14.87 -7.01
CA TRP A 19 20.14 16.31 -7.29
C TRP A 19 21.50 16.80 -7.83
N GLU A 20 22.52 15.95 -7.92
CA GLU A 20 23.81 16.27 -8.56
C GLU A 20 23.71 16.29 -10.09
N ILE A 21 22.59 15.83 -10.66
CA ILE A 21 22.32 15.87 -12.09
C ILE A 21 21.40 17.08 -12.37
N ARG A 22 21.99 18.28 -12.33
CA ARG A 22 21.28 19.52 -12.70
C ARG A 22 21.03 19.59 -14.21
N GLY A 23 19.78 19.88 -14.57
CA GLY A 23 19.42 20.59 -15.80
C GLY A 23 18.84 19.71 -16.92
N GLY A 24 17.51 19.73 -17.06
CA GLY A 24 16.78 19.56 -18.33
C GLY A 24 16.94 18.25 -19.12
N ALA A 25 17.89 17.39 -18.78
CA ALA A 25 18.07 16.07 -19.34
C ALA A 25 17.45 15.06 -18.38
N GLY A 26 16.34 14.44 -18.80
CA GLY A 26 15.62 13.45 -17.99
C GLY A 26 16.56 12.41 -17.36
N MET A 27 16.30 12.04 -16.11
CA MET A 27 17.00 10.95 -15.43
C MET A 27 16.92 9.70 -16.31
N LYS A 28 18.02 9.20 -16.89
CA LYS A 28 17.99 7.85 -17.45
C LYS A 28 17.60 6.89 -16.33
N SER A 29 16.54 6.11 -16.54
CA SER A 29 16.10 5.09 -15.58
C SER A 29 17.28 4.18 -15.21
N ILE A 30 17.63 4.16 -13.92
CA ILE A 30 18.56 3.16 -13.38
C ILE A 30 17.72 1.95 -13.00
N HIS A 31 17.93 0.84 -13.71
CA HIS A 31 17.18 -0.40 -13.47
C HIS A 31 17.86 -1.24 -12.39
N TYR A 32 17.11 -1.58 -11.35
CA TYR A 32 17.62 -2.36 -10.21
C TYR A 32 17.79 -3.85 -10.50
N SER A 33 17.22 -4.40 -11.58
CA SER A 33 17.32 -5.83 -11.85
C SER A 33 17.09 -6.23 -13.30
N SER A 34 17.62 -7.40 -13.68
CA SER A 34 17.25 -8.15 -14.89
C SER A 34 16.04 -9.07 -14.67
N ARG A 35 15.27 -8.85 -13.60
CA ARG A 35 14.12 -9.67 -13.19
C ARG A 35 12.82 -9.13 -13.81
N PRO A 36 11.75 -9.93 -13.85
CA PRO A 36 10.50 -9.58 -14.52
C PRO A 36 9.90 -8.21 -14.15
N LEU A 37 10.05 -7.76 -12.91
CA LEU A 37 9.54 -6.46 -12.45
C LEU A 37 10.58 -5.36 -12.62
N GLU A 38 10.25 -4.34 -13.41
CA GLU A 38 11.10 -3.16 -13.60
C GLU A 38 10.81 -2.11 -12.54
N ILE A 39 11.89 -1.57 -11.97
CA ILE A 39 11.88 -0.52 -10.97
C ILE A 39 12.74 0.63 -11.49
N GLY A 40 12.23 1.85 -11.39
CA GLY A 40 12.90 3.04 -11.91
C GLY A 40 12.48 4.31 -11.18
N PHE A 41 13.23 5.39 -11.41
CA PHE A 41 12.89 6.73 -10.93
C PHE A 41 11.85 7.39 -11.84
N GLN A 42 11.10 8.34 -11.29
CA GLN A 42 10.21 9.19 -12.08
C GLN A 42 11.01 10.03 -13.09
N GLY A 43 10.43 10.29 -14.26
CA GLY A 43 11.14 11.00 -15.33
C GLY A 43 11.24 12.50 -15.10
N TYR A 44 10.18 13.09 -14.55
CA TYR A 44 10.10 14.51 -14.21
C TYR A 44 10.03 14.67 -12.69
N VAL A 45 10.90 15.51 -12.15
CA VAL A 45 11.03 15.80 -10.72
C VAL A 45 10.94 17.33 -10.55
N PRO A 46 9.86 17.87 -9.97
CA PRO A 46 9.79 19.29 -9.63
C PRO A 46 10.86 19.68 -8.61
N ASP A 47 11.44 20.88 -8.69
CA ASP A 47 12.48 21.34 -7.74
C ASP A 47 11.99 21.38 -6.28
N SER A 48 10.69 21.56 -6.08
CA SER A 48 10.01 21.47 -4.78
C SER A 48 10.09 20.09 -4.14
N ASN A 49 10.22 19.02 -4.94
CA ASN A 49 10.50 17.68 -4.45
C ASN A 49 11.88 17.61 -3.76
N VAL A 50 12.91 18.20 -4.39
CA VAL A 50 14.25 18.33 -3.78
C VAL A 50 14.20 19.22 -2.54
N GLY A 51 13.37 20.27 -2.57
CA GLY A 51 13.07 21.10 -1.39
C GLY A 51 12.52 20.30 -0.23
N PHE A 52 11.56 19.40 -0.48
CA PHE A 52 10.99 18.49 0.51
C PHE A 52 12.05 17.54 1.10
N ILE A 53 12.85 16.89 0.25
CA ILE A 53 13.91 15.96 0.70
C ILE A 53 14.84 16.66 1.71
N LYS A 54 15.23 17.91 1.44
CA LYS A 54 16.06 18.69 2.37
C LYS A 54 15.31 19.10 3.63
N ALA A 55 14.05 19.51 3.46
CA ALA A 55 13.20 19.97 4.56
C ALA A 55 12.87 18.89 5.60
N CYS A 56 12.95 17.60 5.23
CA CYS A 56 12.78 16.48 6.15
C CYS A 56 13.76 16.50 7.35
N GLU A 57 14.89 17.21 7.28
CA GLU A 57 15.77 17.41 8.45
C GLU A 57 15.06 18.12 9.61
N ALA A 58 14.05 18.95 9.33
CA ALA A 58 13.24 19.62 10.35
C ALA A 58 12.40 18.65 11.19
N ALA A 59 12.22 17.42 10.71
CA ALA A 59 11.62 16.29 11.42
C ALA A 59 12.66 15.25 11.85
N ASN A 60 13.95 15.58 11.85
CA ASN A 60 15.07 14.67 12.13
C ASN A 60 15.13 13.45 11.20
N VAL A 61 14.68 13.59 9.95
CA VAL A 61 14.77 12.53 8.94
C VAL A 61 15.96 12.84 8.02
N PRO A 62 17.08 12.10 8.12
CA PRO A 62 18.28 12.38 7.33
C PRO A 62 18.11 11.93 5.88
N ILE A 63 18.81 12.58 4.96
CA ILE A 63 18.87 12.12 3.57
C ILE A 63 19.75 10.87 3.49
N VAL A 64 19.29 9.83 2.79
CA VAL A 64 19.99 8.55 2.65
C VAL A 64 20.12 8.14 1.18
N GLU A 65 21.09 7.25 0.91
CA GLU A 65 21.29 6.70 -0.44
C GLU A 65 20.26 5.62 -0.80
N GLU A 66 19.86 4.79 0.18
CA GLU A 66 18.96 3.66 -0.04
C GLU A 66 18.04 3.42 1.17
N LEU A 67 16.74 3.20 0.90
CA LEU A 67 15.71 2.88 1.89
C LEU A 67 15.36 1.37 1.88
N ASN A 68 15.75 0.63 0.84
CA ASN A 68 15.43 -0.78 0.63
C ASN A 68 16.56 -1.74 1.04
N ASN A 69 17.50 -1.31 1.90
CA ASN A 69 18.66 -2.10 2.32
C ASN A 69 18.44 -2.87 3.65
N GLY A 70 17.21 -2.93 4.14
CA GLY A 70 16.85 -3.47 5.45
C GLY A 70 16.79 -2.44 6.57
N ASN A 71 17.16 -1.19 6.31
CA ASN A 71 16.89 -0.03 7.15
C ASN A 71 16.29 1.08 6.29
N ASN A 72 15.01 1.36 6.49
CA ASN A 72 14.26 2.37 5.75
C ASN A 72 14.31 3.76 6.39
N THR A 73 14.95 3.98 7.54
CA THR A 73 14.95 5.29 8.20
C THR A 73 15.76 6.31 7.40
N GLY A 74 15.11 7.42 7.01
CA GLY A 74 15.69 8.48 6.18
C GLY A 74 14.77 8.89 5.04
N VAL A 75 15.23 9.81 4.20
CA VAL A 75 14.49 10.32 3.03
C VAL A 75 15.32 10.21 1.76
N LYS A 76 14.68 9.87 0.64
CA LYS A 76 15.24 9.99 -0.72
C LYS A 76 14.14 10.16 -1.76
N GLN A 77 14.54 10.49 -2.98
CA GLN A 77 13.72 10.23 -4.15
C GLN A 77 13.50 8.71 -4.24
N GLY A 78 12.26 8.26 -4.04
CA GLY A 78 11.92 6.84 -4.15
C GLY A 78 11.84 6.38 -5.61
N THR A 79 11.60 5.09 -5.76
CA THR A 79 11.46 4.42 -7.04
C THR A 79 10.05 3.89 -7.21
N GLY A 80 9.53 3.92 -8.43
CA GLY A 80 8.27 3.28 -8.79
C GLY A 80 8.48 2.02 -9.60
N CYS A 81 7.43 1.20 -9.74
CA CYS A 81 7.39 0.14 -10.74
C CYS A 81 7.21 0.75 -12.13
N LEU A 82 8.32 1.20 -12.71
CA LEU A 82 8.40 1.92 -13.98
C LEU A 82 9.41 1.24 -14.91
N ASP A 83 9.03 1.07 -16.17
CA ASP A 83 9.92 0.60 -17.23
C ASP A 83 10.87 1.71 -17.71
N SER A 84 11.78 1.35 -18.62
CA SER A 84 12.75 2.30 -19.22
C SER A 84 12.14 3.49 -19.97
N LYS A 85 10.83 3.49 -20.16
CA LYS A 85 10.04 4.52 -20.86
C LYS A 85 9.04 5.19 -19.92
N TYR A 86 9.23 5.06 -18.60
CA TYR A 86 8.38 5.58 -17.53
C TYR A 86 6.92 5.10 -17.59
N ARG A 87 6.68 3.94 -18.19
CA ARG A 87 5.37 3.29 -18.15
C ARG A 87 5.31 2.37 -16.95
N ARG A 88 4.12 2.15 -16.42
CA ARG A 88 3.89 1.20 -15.33
C ARG A 88 4.44 -0.18 -15.71
N SER A 89 5.31 -0.73 -14.87
CA SER A 89 5.63 -2.15 -14.81
C SER A 89 4.71 -2.81 -13.79
N SER A 90 3.97 -3.85 -14.17
CA SER A 90 2.96 -4.48 -13.33
C SER A 90 3.14 -5.99 -13.27
N SER A 91 2.47 -6.68 -12.34
CA SER A 91 2.47 -8.15 -12.30
C SER A 91 2.00 -8.78 -13.62
N TYR A 92 1.10 -8.09 -14.35
CA TYR A 92 0.66 -8.50 -15.67
C TYR A 92 1.79 -8.44 -16.71
N ASP A 93 2.51 -7.31 -16.77
CA ASP A 93 3.62 -7.12 -17.70
C ASP A 93 4.79 -8.04 -17.40
N SER A 94 5.09 -8.16 -16.11
CA SER A 94 6.26 -8.84 -15.57
C SER A 94 6.12 -10.35 -15.55
N PHE A 95 4.97 -10.90 -15.15
CA PHE A 95 4.81 -12.34 -14.95
C PHE A 95 3.86 -12.97 -15.97
N TYR A 96 2.67 -12.39 -16.15
CA TYR A 96 1.68 -12.98 -17.05
C TYR A 96 2.14 -12.96 -18.51
N LYS A 97 2.60 -11.83 -19.05
CA LYS A 97 3.04 -11.76 -20.46
C LYS A 97 4.14 -12.77 -20.79
N GLN A 98 5.02 -13.09 -19.84
CA GLN A 98 6.06 -14.10 -20.02
C GLN A 98 5.52 -15.53 -20.05
N ALA A 99 4.37 -15.77 -19.41
CA ALA A 99 3.72 -17.06 -19.33
C ALA A 99 2.55 -17.22 -20.31
N ALA A 100 2.10 -16.14 -20.98
CA ALA A 100 0.87 -16.09 -21.76
C ALA A 100 0.78 -17.14 -22.89
N ASN A 101 1.92 -17.54 -23.45
CA ASN A 101 1.99 -18.53 -24.53
C ASN A 101 2.19 -19.98 -24.03
N ARG A 102 2.19 -20.22 -22.71
CA ARG A 102 2.33 -21.57 -22.16
C ARG A 102 1.02 -22.33 -22.38
N THR A 103 1.11 -23.49 -23.04
CA THR A 103 -0.06 -24.32 -23.36
C THR A 103 -0.71 -24.99 -22.13
N ASN A 104 -0.09 -24.86 -20.96
CA ASN A 104 -0.59 -25.39 -19.69
C ASN A 104 -1.07 -24.27 -18.73
N LEU A 105 -1.35 -23.07 -19.25
CA LEU A 105 -1.91 -21.95 -18.51
C LEU A 105 -3.18 -21.46 -19.20
N ASP A 106 -4.31 -21.59 -18.50
CA ASP A 106 -5.57 -20.98 -18.91
C ASP A 106 -5.83 -19.73 -18.05
N VAL A 107 -6.19 -18.61 -18.68
CA VAL A 107 -6.57 -17.38 -18.00
C VAL A 107 -7.95 -16.95 -18.44
N LEU A 108 -8.87 -16.87 -17.48
CA LEU A 108 -10.24 -16.44 -17.68
C LEU A 108 -10.40 -15.02 -17.13
N HIS A 109 -10.70 -14.07 -18.00
CA HIS A 109 -11.08 -12.72 -17.63
C HIS A 109 -12.60 -12.63 -17.42
N TYR A 110 -13.06 -11.62 -16.68
CA TYR A 110 -14.50 -11.41 -16.44
C TYR A 110 -15.20 -12.63 -15.82
N ALA A 111 -14.47 -13.31 -14.92
CA ALA A 111 -14.86 -14.58 -14.32
C ALA A 111 -14.88 -14.50 -12.77
N PRO A 112 -15.69 -13.61 -12.15
CA PRO A 112 -15.74 -13.47 -10.70
C PRO A 112 -16.12 -14.80 -10.02
N VAL A 113 -15.23 -15.28 -9.16
CA VAL A 113 -15.41 -16.48 -8.35
C VAL A 113 -16.49 -16.24 -7.29
N GLN A 114 -17.44 -17.17 -7.17
CA GLN A 114 -18.58 -17.09 -6.27
C GLN A 114 -18.43 -17.96 -5.02
N SER A 115 -17.77 -19.12 -5.14
CA SER A 115 -17.52 -20.01 -4.00
C SER A 115 -16.43 -21.04 -4.30
N ILE A 116 -15.84 -21.57 -3.24
CA ILE A 116 -14.98 -22.75 -3.26
C ILE A 116 -15.85 -23.99 -3.03
N GLN A 117 -15.60 -25.05 -3.80
CA GLN A 117 -16.27 -26.33 -3.66
C GLN A 117 -15.45 -27.28 -2.78
N PHE A 118 -16.13 -28.07 -1.96
CA PHE A 118 -15.49 -29.00 -1.04
C PHE A 118 -15.99 -30.43 -1.21
N THR A 119 -15.05 -31.36 -1.06
CA THR A 119 -15.32 -32.78 -0.83
C THR A 119 -14.82 -33.17 0.57
N LYS A 120 -15.14 -34.37 1.03
CA LYS A 120 -14.55 -34.93 2.26
C LYS A 120 -13.49 -35.96 1.88
N ASN A 121 -12.33 -35.88 2.51
CA ASN A 121 -11.31 -36.93 2.38
C ASN A 121 -11.70 -38.17 3.22
N SER A 122 -10.83 -39.19 3.24
CA SER A 122 -11.04 -40.43 4.01
C SER A 122 -11.17 -40.22 5.52
N THR A 123 -10.65 -39.13 6.07
CA THR A 123 -10.77 -38.78 7.50
C THR A 123 -11.97 -37.88 7.80
N GLY A 124 -12.80 -37.58 6.79
CA GLY A 124 -13.95 -36.69 6.90
C GLY A 124 -13.61 -35.19 6.87
N SER A 125 -12.33 -34.84 6.71
CA SER A 125 -11.87 -33.44 6.64
C SER A 125 -12.20 -32.82 5.28
N PRO A 126 -12.57 -31.54 5.23
CA PRO A 126 -12.86 -30.86 3.98
C PRO A 126 -11.61 -30.77 3.10
N THR A 127 -11.81 -30.94 1.80
CA THR A 127 -10.78 -30.82 0.76
C THR A 127 -11.34 -29.90 -0.33
N ALA A 128 -10.67 -28.78 -0.59
CA ALA A 128 -11.05 -27.89 -1.67
C ALA A 128 -10.86 -28.62 -3.01
N SER A 129 -11.95 -28.76 -3.76
CA SER A 129 -12.02 -29.56 -4.98
C SER A 129 -12.22 -28.74 -6.24
N GLY A 130 -12.39 -27.42 -6.12
CA GLY A 130 -12.66 -26.55 -7.25
C GLY A 130 -13.30 -25.22 -6.85
N VAL A 131 -13.72 -24.46 -7.84
CA VAL A 131 -14.43 -23.18 -7.68
C VAL A 131 -15.63 -23.08 -8.61
N VAL A 132 -16.61 -22.28 -8.20
CA VAL A 132 -17.72 -21.83 -9.04
C VAL A 132 -17.49 -20.38 -9.41
N PHE A 133 -17.66 -20.02 -10.68
CA PHE A 133 -17.54 -18.64 -11.16
C PHE A 133 -18.68 -18.29 -12.11
N ILE A 134 -18.93 -17.00 -12.29
CA ILE A 134 -19.85 -16.47 -13.29
C ILE A 134 -19.03 -16.00 -14.49
N ASP A 135 -19.35 -16.45 -15.69
CA ASP A 135 -18.86 -15.86 -16.93
C ASP A 135 -19.66 -14.57 -17.20
N GLU A 136 -19.14 -13.41 -16.78
CA GLU A 136 -19.88 -12.14 -16.83
C GLU A 136 -20.46 -11.80 -18.22
N PRO A 137 -19.73 -11.99 -19.35
CA PRO A 137 -20.28 -11.75 -20.68
C PRO A 137 -21.57 -12.52 -20.99
N THR A 138 -21.73 -13.75 -20.48
CA THR A 138 -22.89 -14.60 -20.78
C THR A 138 -23.88 -14.72 -19.61
N GLY A 139 -23.44 -14.40 -18.39
CA GLY A 139 -24.17 -14.66 -17.16
C GLY A 139 -24.23 -16.13 -16.75
N LEU A 140 -23.52 -17.03 -17.45
CA LEU A 140 -23.53 -18.45 -17.17
C LEU A 140 -22.67 -18.79 -15.95
N ILE A 141 -23.11 -19.77 -15.17
CA ILE A 141 -22.39 -20.28 -14.00
C ILE A 141 -21.60 -21.51 -14.43
N HIS A 142 -20.30 -21.50 -14.12
CA HIS A 142 -19.37 -22.58 -14.42
C HIS A 142 -18.74 -23.13 -13.16
N THR A 143 -18.40 -24.42 -13.18
CA THR A 143 -17.63 -25.10 -12.14
C THR A 143 -16.32 -25.63 -12.72
N VAL A 144 -15.20 -25.36 -12.07
CA VAL A 144 -13.88 -25.88 -12.43
C VAL A 144 -13.33 -26.68 -11.28
N ASN A 145 -12.91 -27.91 -11.57
CA ASN A 145 -12.36 -28.82 -10.57
C ASN A 145 -10.84 -28.70 -10.49
N ALA A 146 -10.31 -28.68 -9.26
CA ALA A 146 -8.89 -28.68 -8.97
C ALA A 146 -8.43 -30.09 -8.55
N LYS A 147 -7.42 -30.64 -9.24
CA LYS A 147 -6.84 -31.96 -8.89
C LYS A 147 -5.83 -31.90 -7.74
N LYS A 148 -5.21 -30.75 -7.54
CA LYS A 148 -4.12 -30.55 -6.59
C LYS A 148 -4.56 -29.61 -5.47
N GLU A 149 -4.74 -28.34 -5.79
CA GLU A 149 -5.09 -27.30 -4.82
C GLU A 149 -5.84 -26.13 -5.46
N VAL A 150 -6.56 -25.40 -4.62
CA VAL A 150 -7.15 -24.08 -4.89
C VAL A 150 -6.29 -23.04 -4.19
N ILE A 151 -5.90 -21.98 -4.91
CA ILE A 151 -5.12 -20.86 -4.39
C ILE A 151 -5.98 -19.61 -4.44
N VAL A 152 -6.14 -18.94 -3.29
CA VAL A 152 -6.88 -17.69 -3.16
C VAL A 152 -5.87 -16.54 -3.10
N SER A 153 -6.03 -15.56 -4.00
CA SER A 153 -5.15 -14.39 -4.12
C SER A 153 -5.96 -13.13 -4.45
N MET A 154 -7.06 -12.92 -3.73
CA MET A 154 -8.02 -11.83 -3.94
C MET A 154 -7.81 -10.63 -3.00
N GLY A 155 -6.67 -10.60 -2.29
CA GLY A 155 -6.26 -9.49 -1.42
C GLY A 155 -6.99 -9.45 -0.08
N ALA A 156 -6.70 -8.41 0.71
CA ALA A 156 -7.17 -8.28 2.08
C ALA A 156 -8.69 -8.23 2.26
N PHE A 157 -9.46 -7.91 1.22
CA PHE A 157 -10.91 -7.77 1.36
C PHE A 157 -11.68 -8.97 0.81
N HIS A 158 -11.37 -9.41 -0.41
CA HIS A 158 -12.15 -10.45 -1.06
C HIS A 158 -11.67 -11.87 -0.74
N SER A 159 -10.42 -12.07 -0.35
CA SER A 159 -9.95 -13.39 0.10
C SER A 159 -10.70 -13.88 1.35
N PRO A 160 -10.77 -13.13 2.47
CA PRO A 160 -11.58 -13.54 3.61
C PRO A 160 -13.09 -13.61 3.28
N GLN A 161 -13.60 -12.73 2.41
CA GLN A 161 -15.00 -12.81 1.96
C GLN A 161 -15.30 -14.13 1.26
N LEU A 162 -14.44 -14.54 0.31
CA LEU A 162 -14.59 -15.81 -0.41
C LEU A 162 -14.55 -17.00 0.55
N LEU A 163 -13.63 -16.99 1.53
CA LEU A 163 -13.59 -18.04 2.55
C LEU A 163 -14.92 -18.11 3.32
N MET A 164 -15.41 -16.98 3.83
CA MET A 164 -16.67 -16.93 4.58
C MET A 164 -17.87 -17.37 3.74
N ILE A 165 -18.02 -16.87 2.51
CA ILE A 165 -19.11 -17.28 1.61
C ILE A 165 -19.04 -18.75 1.26
N SER A 166 -17.83 -19.32 1.23
CA SER A 166 -17.63 -20.76 1.03
C SER A 166 -17.82 -21.59 2.31
N GLY A 167 -18.25 -20.99 3.42
CA GLY A 167 -18.53 -21.67 4.68
C GLY A 167 -17.33 -21.82 5.61
N ILE A 168 -16.23 -21.10 5.38
CA ILE A 168 -15.04 -21.07 6.25
C ILE A 168 -14.96 -19.70 6.92
N GLY A 169 -15.32 -19.59 8.21
CA GLY A 169 -15.34 -18.29 8.88
C GLY A 169 -15.91 -18.27 10.29
N PRO A 170 -16.12 -17.06 10.85
CA PRO A 170 -16.70 -16.87 12.17
C PRO A 170 -18.14 -17.41 12.26
N SER A 171 -18.46 -18.18 13.30
CA SER A 171 -19.74 -18.89 13.39
C SER A 171 -20.95 -17.95 13.32
N ALA A 172 -20.87 -16.82 14.04
CA ALA A 172 -21.93 -15.82 14.07
C ALA A 172 -22.15 -15.18 12.69
N GLU A 173 -21.08 -14.90 11.96
CA GLU A 173 -21.15 -14.28 10.64
C GLU A 173 -21.74 -15.22 9.60
N LEU A 174 -21.32 -16.50 9.60
CA LEU A 174 -21.89 -17.52 8.72
C LEU A 174 -23.39 -17.71 8.99
N SER A 175 -23.77 -17.84 10.26
CA SER A 175 -25.17 -18.03 10.66
C SER A 175 -26.05 -16.84 10.28
N LYS A 176 -25.59 -15.61 10.52
CA LYS A 176 -26.29 -14.37 10.17
C LYS A 176 -26.60 -14.28 8.67
N ASN A 177 -25.72 -14.82 7.82
CA ASN A 177 -25.87 -14.79 6.37
C ASN A 177 -26.46 -16.09 5.78
N GLY A 178 -26.91 -17.02 6.63
CA GLY A 178 -27.51 -18.29 6.18
C GLY A 178 -26.53 -19.24 5.48
N ILE A 179 -25.24 -19.13 5.77
CA ILE A 179 -24.19 -19.96 5.17
C ILE A 179 -23.96 -21.20 6.02
N THR A 180 -23.96 -22.37 5.37
CA THR A 180 -23.67 -23.65 6.05
C THR A 180 -22.17 -23.74 6.35
N PRO A 181 -21.76 -23.96 7.62
CA PRO A 181 -20.35 -24.08 7.95
C PRO A 181 -19.70 -25.32 7.35
N VAL A 182 -18.56 -25.12 6.70
CA VAL A 182 -17.57 -26.14 6.31
C VAL A 182 -16.51 -26.26 7.41
N LEU A 183 -16.04 -25.11 7.93
CA LEU A 183 -15.09 -25.02 9.03
C LEU A 183 -15.30 -23.69 9.77
N ILE A 184 -15.28 -23.72 11.10
CA ILE A 184 -15.32 -22.51 11.90
C ILE A 184 -13.89 -22.02 12.16
N ASN A 185 -13.59 -20.79 11.77
CA ASN A 185 -12.40 -20.05 12.17
C ASN A 185 -12.79 -18.59 12.47
N GLU A 186 -12.81 -18.25 13.76
CA GLU A 186 -13.25 -16.94 14.25
C GLU A 186 -12.31 -15.79 13.87
N ASN A 187 -11.14 -16.08 13.31
CA ASN A 187 -10.13 -15.06 12.97
C ASN A 187 -10.21 -14.58 11.52
N ILE A 188 -10.98 -15.24 10.66
CA ILE A 188 -11.15 -14.83 9.26
C ILE A 188 -11.88 -13.48 9.21
N GLY A 189 -11.34 -12.55 8.42
CA GLY A 189 -11.83 -11.17 8.32
C GLY A 189 -11.49 -10.29 9.52
N GLN A 190 -10.83 -10.80 10.56
CA GLN A 190 -10.49 -10.03 11.75
C GLN A 190 -9.08 -9.45 11.67
N ARG A 191 -8.75 -8.54 12.60
CA ARG A 191 -7.40 -7.97 12.78
C ARG A 191 -6.86 -7.28 11.53
N MET A 192 -7.73 -6.65 10.76
CA MET A 192 -7.33 -5.89 9.59
C MET A 192 -6.36 -4.78 10.02
N ASN A 193 -5.21 -4.72 9.35
CA ASN A 193 -4.24 -3.66 9.47
C ASN A 193 -4.27 -2.84 8.19
N ASP A 194 -3.99 -1.55 8.28
CA ASP A 194 -3.68 -0.69 7.14
C ASP A 194 -2.75 0.41 7.64
N HIS A 195 -2.01 1.03 6.73
CA HIS A 195 -1.47 2.35 6.97
C HIS A 195 -2.57 3.35 6.62
N ASN A 196 -2.80 4.32 7.48
CA ASN A 196 -3.69 5.45 7.20
C ASN A 196 -2.85 6.69 6.89
N VAL A 197 -3.36 7.58 6.05
CA VAL A 197 -2.68 8.83 5.68
C VAL A 197 -3.60 10.03 5.83
N PHE A 198 -3.00 11.17 6.17
CA PHE A 198 -3.62 12.50 6.03
C PHE A 198 -2.56 13.47 5.47
N SER A 199 -3.00 14.61 4.94
CA SER A 199 -2.08 15.62 4.38
C SER A 199 -2.31 16.98 4.99
N ILE A 200 -1.29 17.85 4.91
CA ILE A 200 -1.47 19.30 4.88
C ILE A 200 -1.21 19.79 3.45
N MET A 201 -1.91 20.84 3.03
CA MET A 201 -1.85 21.32 1.65
C MET A 201 -1.43 22.77 1.59
N ALA A 202 -0.54 23.10 0.65
CA ALA A 202 -0.04 24.45 0.45
C ALA A 202 -0.21 24.90 -1.01
N ILE A 203 -0.55 26.18 -1.21
CA ILE A 203 -0.44 26.81 -2.52
C ILE A 203 1.03 26.95 -2.87
N SER A 204 1.35 26.61 -4.11
CA SER A 204 2.70 26.62 -4.68
C SER A 204 2.76 27.41 -5.98
N THR A 205 3.98 27.74 -6.42
CA THR A 205 4.17 28.25 -7.77
C THR A 205 3.84 27.16 -8.80
N PRO A 206 3.41 27.53 -10.02
CA PRO A 206 3.05 26.54 -11.04
C PRO A 206 4.16 25.54 -11.37
N GLU A 207 5.42 25.98 -11.36
CA GLU A 207 6.60 25.17 -11.68
C GLU A 207 6.96 24.17 -10.56
N ALA A 208 6.48 24.43 -9.34
CA ALA A 208 6.68 23.57 -8.19
C ALA A 208 5.64 22.43 -8.08
N SER A 209 4.67 22.36 -9.00
CA SER A 209 3.61 21.36 -8.96
C SER A 209 3.31 20.77 -10.32
N THR A 210 2.67 19.61 -10.31
CA THR A 210 2.03 19.00 -11.49
C THR A 210 0.51 19.19 -11.45
N SER A 211 -0.05 19.96 -10.51
CA SER A 211 -1.52 20.15 -10.38
C SER A 211 -2.20 20.56 -11.69
N THR A 212 -1.51 21.32 -12.53
CA THR A 212 -2.08 21.86 -13.77
C THR A 212 -2.43 20.80 -14.82
N ILE A 213 -1.77 19.62 -14.82
CA ILE A 213 -2.16 18.53 -15.74
C ILE A 213 -3.43 17.81 -15.30
N ASN A 214 -3.83 17.94 -14.03
CA ASN A 214 -5.06 17.35 -13.50
C ASN A 214 -6.28 18.28 -13.66
N ASN A 215 -6.04 19.60 -13.72
CA ASN A 215 -7.11 20.60 -13.70
C ASN A 215 -7.40 21.23 -15.08
N ASP A 216 -6.56 20.97 -16.09
CA ASP A 216 -6.67 21.56 -17.43
C ASP A 216 -6.40 20.52 -18.53
N VAL A 217 -7.43 20.22 -19.31
CA VAL A 217 -7.39 19.20 -20.38
C VAL A 217 -6.39 19.56 -21.48
N MET A 218 -6.20 20.85 -21.82
CA MET A 218 -5.24 21.24 -22.84
C MET A 218 -3.80 21.02 -22.36
N LYS A 219 -3.53 21.30 -21.08
CA LYS A 219 -2.22 21.02 -20.47
C LYS A 219 -1.96 19.53 -20.35
N LEU A 220 -2.97 18.74 -19.99
CA LEU A 220 -2.89 17.28 -20.01
C LEU A 220 -2.54 16.76 -21.41
N GLN A 221 -3.25 17.22 -22.44
CA GLN A 221 -3.01 16.82 -23.82
C GLN A 221 -1.58 17.19 -24.27
N THR A 222 -1.10 18.38 -23.90
CA THR A 222 0.27 18.82 -24.19
C THR A 222 1.31 17.92 -23.52
N ALA A 223 1.13 17.61 -22.23
CA ALA A 223 2.02 16.73 -21.47
C ALA A 223 2.01 15.28 -22.02
N GLN A 224 0.86 14.78 -22.45
CA GLN A 224 0.75 13.47 -23.10
C GLN A 224 1.47 13.45 -24.46
N ALA A 225 1.28 14.49 -25.28
CA ALA A 225 1.94 14.59 -26.57
C ALA A 225 3.48 14.61 -26.42
N GLU A 226 4.00 15.35 -25.43
CA GLU A 226 5.42 15.34 -25.08
C GLU A 226 5.87 13.92 -24.70
N PHE A 227 5.20 13.29 -23.73
CA PHE A 227 5.52 11.93 -23.28
C PHE A 227 5.55 10.90 -24.42
N TYR A 228 4.55 10.90 -25.29
CA TYR A 228 4.51 9.93 -26.41
C TYR A 228 5.52 10.24 -27.51
N ALA A 229 5.96 11.49 -27.65
CA ALA A 229 6.96 11.87 -28.64
C ALA A 229 8.39 11.48 -28.22
N ASN A 230 8.76 11.69 -26.95
CA ASN A 230 10.15 11.54 -26.51
C ASN A 230 10.34 10.96 -25.09
N GLY A 231 9.26 10.65 -24.37
CA GLY A 231 9.32 10.12 -23.00
C GLY A 231 9.70 11.15 -21.95
N THR A 232 9.46 12.44 -22.16
CA THR A 232 9.73 13.50 -21.17
C THR A 232 8.47 14.18 -20.66
N GLY A 233 8.64 15.14 -19.76
CA GLY A 233 7.57 16.02 -19.31
C GLY A 233 6.81 15.52 -18.07
N PRO A 234 5.88 16.34 -17.54
CA PRO A 234 5.20 16.10 -16.28
C PRO A 234 4.31 14.85 -16.26
N TYR A 235 4.00 14.27 -17.43
CA TYR A 235 3.28 13.00 -17.52
C TYR A 235 4.12 11.79 -17.06
N THR A 236 5.43 11.97 -16.88
CA THR A 236 6.36 10.97 -16.30
C THR A 236 6.49 11.06 -14.77
N ALA A 237 5.70 11.91 -14.12
CA ALA A 237 5.70 12.14 -12.68
C ALA A 237 4.40 11.62 -12.04
N PRO A 238 4.38 10.39 -11.50
CA PRO A 238 3.17 9.81 -10.92
C PRO A 238 2.74 10.41 -9.55
N SER A 239 3.51 11.36 -8.99
CA SER A 239 3.37 11.89 -7.61
C SER A 239 3.54 10.81 -6.53
N GLY A 240 3.74 11.20 -5.26
CA GLY A 240 3.77 10.27 -4.11
C GLY A 240 4.90 9.24 -4.10
N ILE A 241 5.98 9.45 -4.87
CA ILE A 241 7.14 8.54 -4.94
C ILE A 241 8.26 8.94 -3.97
N THR A 242 8.32 10.20 -3.56
CA THR A 242 9.41 10.69 -2.69
C THR A 242 8.99 10.60 -1.24
N ASN A 243 9.65 9.71 -0.51
CA ASN A 243 9.21 9.30 0.82
C ASN A 243 10.36 9.46 1.81
N GLY A 244 10.02 9.90 3.02
CA GLY A 244 10.89 9.92 4.19
C GLY A 244 10.28 9.08 5.30
N PHE A 245 11.10 8.34 6.04
CA PHE A 245 10.66 7.49 7.13
C PHE A 245 11.35 7.92 8.43
N GLN A 246 10.55 8.17 9.45
CA GLN A 246 10.99 8.64 10.75
C GLN A 246 10.89 7.53 11.78
N MET A 247 12.00 7.26 12.48
CA MET A 247 12.00 6.43 13.68
C MET A 247 12.04 7.34 14.92
N LEU A 248 11.03 7.22 15.79
CA LEU A 248 10.95 7.98 17.03
C LEU A 248 11.72 7.27 18.15
N SER A 249 12.38 8.04 19.02
CA SER A 249 13.04 7.48 20.20
C SER A 249 12.02 7.03 21.24
N ASN A 250 12.40 6.09 22.12
CA ASN A 250 11.55 5.68 23.23
C ASN A 250 11.15 6.85 24.15
N ASP A 251 12.04 7.83 24.33
CA ASP A 251 11.74 9.02 25.14
C ASP A 251 10.72 9.92 24.45
N THR A 252 10.82 10.06 23.12
CA THR A 252 9.82 10.76 22.31
C THR A 252 8.46 10.06 22.37
N LEU A 253 8.43 8.73 22.19
CA LEU A 253 7.19 7.94 22.29
C LEU A 253 6.52 8.13 23.66
N LYS A 254 7.28 8.10 24.75
CA LYS A 254 6.76 8.39 26.09
C LYS A 254 6.22 9.80 26.21
N ALA A 255 6.97 10.79 25.72
CA ALA A 255 6.62 12.20 25.83
C ALA A 255 5.31 12.53 25.10
N ILE A 256 5.03 11.88 23.98
CA ILE A 256 3.78 12.08 23.22
C ILE A 256 2.63 11.17 23.68
N GLY A 257 2.85 10.32 24.69
CA GLY A 257 1.82 9.39 25.19
C GLY A 257 1.65 8.10 24.36
N ALA A 258 2.63 7.75 23.52
CA ALA A 258 2.64 6.58 22.65
C ALA A 258 3.43 5.38 23.22
N GLN A 259 3.45 5.21 24.54
CA GLN A 259 4.16 4.12 25.23
C GLN A 259 3.70 2.72 24.76
N ALA A 260 2.45 2.56 24.33
CA ALA A 260 1.93 1.28 23.87
C ALA A 260 2.66 0.71 22.64
N ILE A 261 3.33 1.56 21.84
CA ILE A 261 4.20 1.12 20.73
C ILE A 261 5.42 0.36 21.26
N ILE A 262 5.99 0.84 22.38
CA ILE A 262 7.11 0.18 23.06
C ILE A 262 6.64 -1.16 23.62
N ASP A 263 5.48 -1.17 24.27
CA ASP A 263 4.92 -2.38 24.90
C ASP A 263 4.54 -3.44 23.84
N ALA A 264 4.14 -3.00 22.64
CA ALA A 264 3.87 -3.86 21.49
C ALA A 264 5.15 -4.34 20.76
N GLY A 265 6.33 -3.89 21.15
CA GLY A 265 7.60 -4.28 20.52
C GLY A 265 7.82 -3.69 19.12
N LEU A 266 7.17 -2.57 18.80
CA LEU A 266 7.20 -1.96 17.46
C LEU A 266 8.27 -0.86 17.32
N THR A 267 9.21 -0.77 18.27
CA THR A 267 10.25 0.28 18.32
C THR A 267 11.35 0.12 17.27
N ASN A 268 11.51 -1.09 16.71
CA ASN A 268 12.46 -1.37 15.64
C ASN A 268 11.83 -1.24 14.23
N GLN A 269 10.82 -0.37 14.10
CA GLN A 269 10.20 0.02 12.84
C GLN A 269 10.22 1.54 12.72
N SER A 270 10.22 2.03 11.49
CA SER A 270 9.84 3.42 11.23
C SER A 270 8.40 3.63 11.70
N HIS A 271 8.15 4.79 12.32
CA HIS A 271 6.88 5.10 12.97
C HIS A 271 5.98 5.96 12.07
N VAL A 272 6.60 6.88 11.31
CA VAL A 272 5.90 7.81 10.42
C VAL A 272 6.55 7.78 9.04
N GLU A 273 5.73 7.66 8.00
CA GLU A 273 6.13 7.94 6.61
C GLU A 273 5.68 9.36 6.26
N PHE A 274 6.57 10.14 5.63
CA PHE A 274 6.27 11.43 5.02
C PHE A 274 6.35 11.27 3.50
N LEU A 275 5.27 11.58 2.78
CA LEU A 275 5.24 11.55 1.33
C LEU A 275 5.09 12.97 0.77
N TYR A 276 5.76 13.20 -0.35
CA TYR A 276 5.64 14.44 -1.11
C TYR A 276 4.73 14.27 -2.32
N GLU A 277 3.69 15.09 -2.37
CA GLU A 277 2.73 15.15 -3.47
C GLU A 277 2.88 16.49 -4.20
N SER A 278 3.17 16.45 -5.50
CA SER A 278 3.23 17.67 -6.33
C SER A 278 1.84 18.12 -6.81
N ILE A 279 0.79 17.71 -6.10
CA ILE A 279 -0.61 17.96 -6.41
C ILE A 279 -1.39 18.27 -5.12
N PHE A 280 -2.65 18.66 -5.28
CA PHE A 280 -3.61 18.64 -4.17
C PHE A 280 -4.03 17.19 -3.87
N TYR A 281 -3.66 16.66 -2.71
CA TYR A 281 -3.95 15.28 -2.29
C TYR A 281 -4.85 15.29 -1.04
N PRO A 282 -5.92 14.46 -0.95
CA PRO A 282 -6.19 13.21 -1.69
C PRO A 282 -6.95 13.34 -3.03
N GLY A 283 -7.06 14.55 -3.58
CA GLY A 283 -7.71 14.79 -4.88
C GLY A 283 -9.20 15.10 -4.72
N GLY A 284 -9.50 16.37 -4.45
CA GLY A 284 -10.87 16.89 -4.35
C GLY A 284 -11.09 17.77 -3.11
N PRO A 285 -12.28 18.36 -2.93
CA PRO A 285 -12.60 19.16 -1.76
C PRO A 285 -12.54 18.34 -0.46
N THR A 286 -12.07 18.99 0.61
CA THR A 286 -12.10 18.47 1.98
C THR A 286 -13.02 19.34 2.82
N PRO A 287 -13.43 18.92 4.03
CA PRO A 287 -14.20 19.77 4.94
C PRO A 287 -13.51 21.10 5.30
N PHE A 288 -12.19 21.18 5.11
CA PHE A 288 -11.36 22.34 5.47
C PHE A 288 -10.99 23.23 4.29
N TYR A 289 -10.95 22.68 3.07
CA TYR A 289 -10.51 23.43 1.91
C TYR A 289 -10.99 22.83 0.59
N THR A 290 -11.43 23.70 -0.32
CA THR A 290 -11.76 23.37 -1.71
C THR A 290 -10.66 23.90 -2.62
N PRO A 291 -9.95 23.03 -3.37
CA PRO A 291 -8.90 23.49 -4.27
C PRO A 291 -9.47 24.39 -5.38
N LEU A 292 -8.82 25.54 -5.59
CA LEU A 292 -9.05 26.42 -6.72
C LEU A 292 -8.78 25.69 -8.04
N SER A 293 -9.65 25.87 -9.04
CA SER A 293 -9.55 25.22 -10.35
C SER A 293 -8.28 25.57 -11.12
N ASN A 294 -7.72 26.77 -10.92
CA ASN A 294 -6.46 27.23 -11.50
C ASN A 294 -5.30 27.24 -10.50
N GLY A 295 -5.48 26.67 -9.30
CA GLY A 295 -4.46 26.62 -8.27
C GLY A 295 -3.38 25.57 -8.55
N SER A 296 -2.18 25.86 -8.09
CA SER A 296 -1.07 24.91 -8.05
C SER A 296 -0.76 24.57 -6.60
N TYR A 297 -0.67 23.29 -6.28
CA TYR A 297 -0.55 22.82 -4.90
C TYR A 297 0.57 21.81 -4.75
N ILE A 298 1.19 21.86 -3.58
CA ILE A 298 1.95 20.75 -3.04
C ILE A 298 1.21 20.25 -1.80
N SER A 299 1.25 18.94 -1.55
CA SER A 299 0.74 18.36 -0.31
C SER A 299 1.85 17.58 0.37
N LEU A 300 1.95 17.71 1.69
CA LEU A 300 2.81 16.89 2.51
C LEU A 300 1.93 15.90 3.26
N THR A 301 2.15 14.63 3.02
CA THR A 301 1.33 13.55 3.55
C THR A 301 2.08 12.84 4.66
N ALA A 302 1.40 12.50 5.74
CA ALA A 302 1.93 11.64 6.79
C ALA A 302 1.15 10.33 6.86
N SER A 303 1.86 9.21 6.99
CA SER A 303 1.28 7.89 7.27
C SER A 303 1.74 7.35 8.62
N SER A 304 0.82 6.73 9.36
CA SER A 304 1.20 5.92 10.52
C SER A 304 1.61 4.52 10.08
N LEU A 305 2.84 4.12 10.40
CA LEU A 305 3.40 2.80 10.09
C LEU A 305 3.29 1.81 11.24
N VAL A 306 2.84 2.29 12.41
CA VAL A 306 2.83 1.55 13.68
C VAL A 306 1.46 1.62 14.36
N ALA A 307 0.40 1.78 13.58
CA ALA A 307 -0.96 1.87 14.10
C ALA A 307 -1.31 0.64 14.94
N LEU A 308 -1.92 0.87 16.10
CA LEU A 308 -2.38 -0.17 17.03
C LEU A 308 -3.86 -0.50 16.86
N SER A 309 -4.65 0.41 16.27
CA SER A 309 -6.03 0.12 15.89
C SER A 309 -6.11 -1.09 14.96
N ARG A 310 -7.13 -1.92 15.18
CA ARG A 310 -7.41 -3.09 14.32
C ARG A 310 -8.83 -3.00 13.80
N GLY A 311 -8.94 -3.13 12.49
CA GLY A 311 -10.21 -3.20 11.79
C GLY A 311 -10.70 -4.64 11.63
N ASN A 312 -11.82 -4.78 10.93
CA ASN A 312 -12.35 -6.05 10.50
C ASN A 312 -13.16 -5.94 9.22
N LEU A 313 -13.53 -7.11 8.71
CA LEU A 313 -14.36 -7.32 7.56
C LEU A 313 -15.48 -8.30 7.92
N THR A 314 -16.72 -7.94 7.58
CA THR A 314 -17.88 -8.83 7.69
C THR A 314 -18.61 -8.92 6.36
N LEU A 315 -19.49 -9.91 6.24
CA LEU A 315 -20.30 -10.07 5.05
C LEU A 315 -21.45 -9.06 5.06
N ARG A 316 -21.78 -8.58 3.86
CA ARG A 316 -23.03 -7.84 3.61
C ARG A 316 -24.19 -8.79 3.35
N SER A 317 -23.90 -9.87 2.62
CA SER A 317 -24.82 -10.95 2.25
C SER A 317 -24.01 -12.24 2.01
N SER A 318 -24.70 -13.32 1.65
CA SER A 318 -24.08 -14.57 1.18
C SER A 318 -23.66 -14.56 -0.30
N SER A 319 -23.54 -13.39 -0.93
CA SER A 319 -23.17 -13.24 -2.34
C SER A 319 -21.82 -12.55 -2.53
N MET A 320 -20.97 -13.08 -3.43
CA MET A 320 -19.73 -12.43 -3.83
C MET A 320 -19.96 -11.20 -4.70
N ALA A 321 -21.18 -10.98 -5.22
CA ALA A 321 -21.54 -9.77 -5.96
C ALA A 321 -21.70 -8.54 -5.04
N ASP A 322 -21.92 -8.76 -3.75
CA ASP A 322 -22.03 -7.69 -2.78
C ASP A 322 -20.67 -7.41 -2.14
N ALA A 323 -20.21 -6.16 -2.24
CA ALA A 323 -18.97 -5.76 -1.56
C ALA A 323 -19.10 -5.96 -0.04
N PRO A 324 -18.04 -6.48 0.62
CA PRO A 324 -18.07 -6.74 2.05
C PRO A 324 -18.20 -5.44 2.84
N VAL A 325 -18.54 -5.56 4.13
CA VAL A 325 -18.53 -4.43 5.05
C VAL A 325 -17.11 -4.30 5.61
N ILE A 326 -16.40 -3.24 5.22
CA ILE A 326 -15.04 -2.95 5.67
C ILE A 326 -15.12 -1.92 6.81
N ASN A 327 -14.57 -2.25 7.96
CA ASN A 327 -14.37 -1.31 9.05
C ASN A 327 -12.87 -1.19 9.38
N PRO A 328 -12.19 -0.13 8.90
CA PRO A 328 -10.79 0.10 9.23
C PRO A 328 -10.53 0.41 10.69
N ASN A 329 -11.53 0.95 11.39
CA ASN A 329 -11.45 1.29 12.80
C ASN A 329 -10.27 2.21 13.14
N TYR A 330 -9.90 3.12 12.23
CA TYR A 330 -8.78 4.04 12.41
C TYR A 330 -8.95 4.88 13.67
N TYR A 331 -7.85 5.01 14.42
CA TYR A 331 -7.77 5.79 15.66
C TYR A 331 -8.62 5.28 16.82
N ALA A 332 -9.02 4.01 16.81
CA ALA A 332 -9.68 3.38 17.96
C ALA A 332 -8.72 3.28 19.17
N ASP A 333 -7.43 3.08 18.92
CA ASP A 333 -6.40 3.16 19.96
C ASP A 333 -5.93 4.61 20.14
N PRO A 334 -5.89 5.15 21.38
CA PRO A 334 -5.45 6.52 21.63
C PRO A 334 -3.98 6.78 21.23
N THR A 335 -3.15 5.74 21.12
CA THR A 335 -1.76 5.84 20.65
C THR A 335 -1.69 6.33 19.21
N ASP A 336 -2.66 5.97 18.38
CA ASP A 336 -2.70 6.38 16.98
C ASP A 336 -2.97 7.88 16.86
N ARG A 337 -3.77 8.45 17.78
CA ARG A 337 -3.97 9.91 17.90
C ARG A 337 -2.64 10.62 18.23
N ALA A 338 -1.86 10.08 19.15
CA ALA A 338 -0.57 10.68 19.54
C ALA A 338 0.41 10.73 18.36
N ILE A 339 0.54 9.63 17.60
CA ILE A 339 1.39 9.58 16.40
C ILE A 339 0.89 10.55 15.33
N ALA A 340 -0.42 10.60 15.08
CA ALA A 340 -1.01 11.52 14.11
C ALA A 340 -0.72 13.00 14.43
N ILE A 341 -0.89 13.42 15.69
CA ILE A 341 -0.63 14.80 16.11
C ILE A 341 0.87 15.12 15.99
N ASN A 342 1.76 14.19 16.40
CA ASN A 342 3.19 14.37 16.22
C ASN A 342 3.55 14.56 14.74
N ALA A 343 3.05 13.68 13.88
CA ALA A 343 3.29 13.75 12.44
C ALA A 343 2.76 15.05 11.83
N PHE A 344 1.57 15.52 12.24
CA PHE A 344 1.02 16.80 11.78
C PHE A 344 1.95 17.98 12.11
N ARG A 345 2.48 18.01 13.34
CA ARG A 345 3.43 19.06 13.76
C ARG A 345 4.71 18.99 12.94
N ASP A 346 5.21 17.79 12.64
CA ASP A 346 6.39 17.59 11.81
C ASP A 346 6.14 18.02 10.35
N LEU A 347 4.97 17.73 9.76
CA LEU A 347 4.61 18.21 8.43
C LEU A 347 4.68 19.74 8.34
N ARG A 348 4.20 20.47 9.36
CA ARG A 348 4.30 21.93 9.39
C ARG A 348 5.74 22.45 9.52
N LYS A 349 6.60 21.76 10.26
CA LYS A 349 8.04 22.09 10.33
C LYS A 349 8.71 21.89 8.97
N ILE A 350 8.41 20.79 8.29
CA ILE A 350 8.91 20.51 6.93
C ILE A 350 8.42 21.59 5.95
N LEU A 351 7.13 21.92 5.97
CA LEU A 351 6.58 22.98 5.09
C LEU A 351 7.23 24.34 5.32
N ALA A 352 7.51 24.68 6.58
CA ALA A 352 8.15 25.94 6.96
C ALA A 352 9.65 26.01 6.67
N HIS A 353 10.28 24.90 6.31
CA HIS A 353 11.71 24.86 6.04
C HIS A 353 12.06 25.73 4.80
N PRO A 354 13.10 26.59 4.84
CA PRO A 354 13.40 27.52 3.75
C PRO A 354 13.60 26.86 2.38
N ASP A 355 14.13 25.64 2.33
CA ASP A 355 14.35 24.91 1.08
C ASP A 355 13.07 24.44 0.40
N LEU A 356 11.97 24.33 1.14
CA LEU A 356 10.64 24.01 0.59
C LEU A 356 9.75 25.25 0.50
N ALA A 357 9.73 26.09 1.54
CA ALA A 357 8.88 27.28 1.64
C ALA A 357 9.08 28.27 0.47
N LYS A 358 10.27 28.33 -0.13
CA LYS A 358 10.56 29.16 -1.32
C LYS A 358 9.70 28.82 -2.55
N PHE A 359 9.09 27.65 -2.60
CA PHE A 359 8.19 27.19 -3.67
C PHE A 359 6.71 27.43 -3.36
N THR A 360 6.40 27.88 -2.14
CA THR A 360 5.04 28.12 -1.67
C THR A 360 4.65 29.59 -1.77
N VAL A 361 3.36 29.88 -1.86
CA VAL A 361 2.86 31.25 -2.03
C VAL A 361 1.81 31.57 -0.96
N GLY A 362 2.04 32.65 -0.23
CA GLY A 362 1.08 33.20 0.73
C GLY A 362 1.57 33.16 2.17
N VAL A 363 0.66 33.48 3.10
CA VAL A 363 0.90 33.39 4.53
C VAL A 363 1.06 31.93 4.96
N MET A 364 1.64 31.68 6.14
CA MET A 364 1.83 30.32 6.67
C MET A 364 2.58 29.38 5.71
N ASN A 365 3.56 29.90 4.95
CA ASN A 365 4.28 29.11 3.93
C ASN A 365 3.31 28.46 2.92
N GLY A 366 2.28 29.22 2.54
CA GLY A 366 1.25 28.79 1.61
C GLY A 366 0.26 27.77 2.15
N GLU A 367 0.35 27.34 3.42
CA GLU A 367 -0.59 26.36 4.00
C GLU A 367 -2.04 26.87 3.92
N VAL A 368 -2.87 26.13 3.20
CA VAL A 368 -4.30 26.41 3.02
C VAL A 368 -5.21 25.37 3.66
N SER A 369 -4.68 24.19 4.00
CA SER A 369 -5.41 23.15 4.71
C SER A 369 -4.50 22.52 5.76
N PRO A 370 -4.82 22.61 7.06
CA PRO A 370 -5.95 23.37 7.65
C PRO A 370 -5.73 24.90 7.67
N GLY A 371 -4.50 25.37 7.49
CA GLY A 371 -4.16 26.79 7.54
C GLY A 371 -4.10 27.34 8.98
N ALA A 372 -4.01 28.68 9.08
CA ALA A 372 -3.75 29.40 10.34
C ALA A 372 -4.84 29.23 11.42
N ALA A 373 -6.03 28.75 11.05
CA ALA A 373 -7.15 28.58 11.99
C ALA A 373 -6.90 27.47 13.04
N ILE A 374 -6.02 26.52 12.73
CA ILE A 374 -5.64 25.43 13.65
C ILE A 374 -4.24 25.70 14.17
N SER A 375 -4.10 25.92 15.47
CA SER A 375 -2.80 26.11 16.14
C SER A 375 -2.02 24.79 16.26
N ASN A 376 -0.69 24.86 16.37
CA ASN A 376 0.15 23.69 16.66
C ASN A 376 -0.03 23.13 18.08
N ASP A 377 -0.55 23.97 18.98
CA ASP A 377 -0.74 23.64 20.40
C ASP A 377 -2.17 23.13 20.70
N ASP A 378 -3.08 23.21 19.72
CA ASP A 378 -4.46 22.75 19.86
C ASP A 378 -4.61 21.31 19.34
N GLU A 379 -4.31 20.35 20.21
CA GLU A 379 -4.32 18.92 19.87
C GLU A 379 -5.69 18.41 19.42
N ASP A 380 -6.77 18.95 19.97
CA ASP A 380 -8.11 18.54 19.61
C ASP A 380 -8.48 19.05 18.23
N ALA A 381 -8.20 20.32 17.91
CA ALA A 381 -8.41 20.85 16.57
C ALA A 381 -7.54 20.14 15.52
N ILE A 382 -6.26 19.85 15.85
CA ILE A 382 -5.38 19.06 14.98
C ILE A 382 -5.99 17.69 14.72
N PHE A 383 -6.46 16.99 15.75
CA PHE A 383 -6.97 15.64 15.58
C PHE A 383 -8.32 15.60 14.84
N GLU A 384 -9.21 16.58 15.04
CA GLU A 384 -10.41 16.71 14.21
C GLU A 384 -10.06 16.92 12.74
N TYR A 385 -9.05 17.75 12.45
CA TYR A 385 -8.54 17.90 11.09
C TYR A 385 -8.00 16.59 10.52
N VAL A 386 -7.13 15.91 11.26
CA VAL A 386 -6.54 14.64 10.84
C VAL A 386 -7.65 13.63 10.53
N LYS A 387 -8.59 13.42 11.45
CA LYS A 387 -9.70 12.46 11.24
C LYS A 387 -10.50 12.77 9.98
N ALA A 388 -10.84 14.04 9.75
CA ALA A 388 -11.66 14.41 8.60
C ALA A 388 -10.93 14.30 7.25
N ASN A 389 -9.59 14.31 7.26
CA ASN A 389 -8.75 14.19 6.06
C ASN A 389 -8.06 12.83 5.94
N THR A 390 -8.34 11.91 6.87
CA THR A 390 -7.74 10.58 6.84
C THR A 390 -8.35 9.75 5.73
N ILE A 391 -7.50 9.16 4.91
CA ILE A 391 -7.87 8.14 3.93
C ILE A 391 -6.99 6.89 4.09
N PRO A 392 -7.40 5.74 3.53
CA PRO A 392 -6.53 4.56 3.45
C PRO A 392 -5.25 4.86 2.65
N ASN A 393 -4.11 4.32 3.08
CA ASN A 393 -2.89 4.26 2.27
C ASN A 393 -2.89 3.04 1.33
N TRP A 394 -3.99 2.30 1.29
CA TRP A 394 -4.20 1.09 0.46
C TRP A 394 -3.22 -0.05 0.78
N HIS A 395 -2.81 -0.18 2.04
CA HIS A 395 -1.95 -1.25 2.55
C HIS A 395 -2.72 -2.26 3.42
N ALA A 396 -4.03 -2.37 3.20
CA ALA A 396 -4.88 -3.27 3.96
C ALA A 396 -4.36 -4.72 3.91
N SER A 397 -4.35 -5.38 5.07
CA SER A 397 -3.74 -6.70 5.26
C SER A 397 -4.23 -7.40 6.54
N GLY A 398 -3.76 -8.63 6.76
CA GLY A 398 -3.95 -9.37 8.03
C GLY A 398 -5.31 -10.04 8.23
N THR A 399 -6.21 -9.96 7.25
CA THR A 399 -7.57 -10.53 7.34
C THR A 399 -7.65 -12.05 7.19
N ASN A 400 -6.57 -12.70 6.74
CA ASN A 400 -6.37 -14.15 6.78
C ASN A 400 -5.00 -14.47 7.39
N VAL A 401 -4.75 -13.92 8.59
CA VAL A 401 -3.43 -13.84 9.21
C VAL A 401 -2.64 -15.16 9.28
N MET A 402 -1.35 -15.11 8.93
CA MET A 402 -0.41 -16.21 9.11
C MET A 402 0.15 -16.20 10.54
N ARG A 403 -0.35 -17.09 11.39
CA ARG A 403 0.07 -17.27 12.80
C ARG A 403 -0.14 -18.73 13.23
N PRO A 404 0.44 -19.18 14.35
CA PRO A 404 0.00 -20.41 15.00
C PRO A 404 -1.52 -20.41 15.22
N LEU A 405 -2.15 -21.57 15.11
CA LEU A 405 -3.61 -21.68 15.21
C LEU A 405 -4.11 -21.26 16.61
N GLU A 406 -3.36 -21.65 17.65
CA GLU A 406 -3.57 -21.29 19.05
C GLU A 406 -3.51 -19.77 19.31
N ASP A 407 -2.79 -19.03 18.45
CA ASP A 407 -2.67 -17.57 18.52
C ASP A 407 -3.68 -16.83 17.61
N GLY A 408 -4.64 -17.57 17.05
CA GLY A 408 -5.67 -17.06 16.16
C GLY A 408 -5.25 -17.00 14.68
N GLY A 409 -4.44 -17.94 14.22
CA GLY A 409 -4.05 -18.07 12.82
C GLY A 409 -5.18 -18.52 11.89
N VAL A 410 -5.13 -18.04 10.64
CA VAL A 410 -5.98 -18.51 9.53
C VAL A 410 -5.19 -19.44 8.60
N VAL A 411 -3.93 -19.11 8.36
CA VAL A 411 -3.03 -19.94 7.56
C VAL A 411 -1.76 -20.34 8.33
N ASP A 412 -1.20 -21.49 7.98
CA ASP A 412 0.07 -21.97 8.52
C ASP A 412 1.29 -21.31 7.87
N SER A 413 2.50 -21.69 8.29
CA SER A 413 3.76 -21.18 7.72
C SER A 413 4.02 -21.62 6.27
N ARG A 414 3.17 -22.50 5.73
CA ARG A 414 3.09 -22.85 4.31
C ARG A 414 1.86 -22.20 3.67
N LEU A 415 1.27 -21.15 4.23
CA LEU A 415 0.12 -20.43 3.68
C LEU A 415 -1.15 -21.28 3.51
N LYS A 416 -1.18 -22.50 4.03
CA LYS A 416 -2.33 -23.42 3.92
C LYS A 416 -3.38 -23.03 4.94
N VAL A 417 -4.64 -23.01 4.51
CA VAL A 417 -5.76 -22.72 5.42
C VAL A 417 -5.89 -23.87 6.42
N TYR A 418 -5.87 -23.54 7.72
CA TYR A 418 -6.00 -24.55 8.76
C TYR A 418 -7.29 -25.35 8.60
N GLY A 419 -7.22 -26.66 8.83
CA GLY A 419 -8.39 -27.55 8.81
C GLY A 419 -8.97 -27.87 7.43
N VAL A 420 -8.38 -27.36 6.33
CA VAL A 420 -8.85 -27.60 4.96
C VAL A 420 -7.70 -28.11 4.08
N ASN A 421 -7.89 -29.27 3.45
CA ASN A 421 -6.90 -29.82 2.54
C ASN A 421 -6.99 -29.14 1.16
N GLY A 422 -5.83 -28.95 0.51
CA GLY A 422 -5.77 -28.42 -0.85
C GLY A 422 -6.22 -26.97 -1.00
N LEU A 423 -6.17 -26.17 0.08
CA LEU A 423 -6.53 -24.74 0.05
C LEU A 423 -5.41 -23.87 0.61
N ARG A 424 -5.03 -22.83 -0.13
CA ARG A 424 -3.97 -21.88 0.23
C ARG A 424 -4.44 -20.44 0.02
N VAL A 425 -3.98 -19.52 0.85
CA VAL A 425 -4.13 -18.07 0.62
C VAL A 425 -2.76 -17.46 0.36
N VAL A 426 -2.57 -16.83 -0.80
CA VAL A 426 -1.29 -16.24 -1.23
C VAL A 426 -1.53 -14.81 -1.68
N ASP A 427 -1.61 -13.88 -0.73
CA ASP A 427 -1.76 -12.43 -0.96
C ASP A 427 -1.47 -11.64 0.34
N CYS A 428 -1.71 -10.32 0.33
CA CYS A 428 -1.47 -9.47 1.50
C CYS A 428 -2.34 -9.79 2.73
N SER A 429 -3.44 -10.54 2.60
CA SER A 429 -4.30 -10.90 3.74
C SER A 429 -3.57 -11.76 4.78
N VAL A 430 -2.47 -12.42 4.41
CA VAL A 430 -1.70 -13.29 5.32
C VAL A 430 -0.70 -12.54 6.20
N ILE A 431 -0.43 -11.26 5.94
CA ILE A 431 0.60 -10.48 6.62
C ILE A 431 0.24 -10.28 8.11
N PRO A 432 1.03 -10.80 9.07
CA PRO A 432 0.69 -10.75 10.50
C PRO A 432 1.06 -9.47 11.22
N VAL A 433 2.07 -8.77 10.71
CA VAL A 433 2.54 -7.45 11.15
C VAL A 433 2.84 -6.71 9.85
N LEU A 434 2.20 -5.56 9.67
CA LEU A 434 2.35 -4.77 8.46
C LEU A 434 3.78 -4.21 8.41
N PRO A 435 4.56 -4.46 7.33
CA PRO A 435 5.88 -3.85 7.18
C PRO A 435 5.77 -2.33 7.10
N ASP A 436 6.75 -1.63 7.62
CA ASP A 436 6.86 -0.17 7.70
C ASP A 436 7.28 0.48 6.36
N VAL A 437 6.71 -0.01 5.25
CA VAL A 437 6.96 0.44 3.88
C VAL A 437 5.69 0.29 3.02
N ASN A 438 5.69 0.82 1.80
CA ASN A 438 4.65 0.47 0.83
C ASN A 438 4.70 -1.03 0.50
N ILE A 439 3.56 -1.71 0.60
CA ILE A 439 3.55 -3.17 0.64
C ILE A 439 3.59 -3.88 -0.72
N GLN A 440 3.74 -3.16 -1.83
CA GLN A 440 3.82 -3.79 -3.15
C GLN A 440 4.99 -4.78 -3.24
N GLY A 441 6.18 -4.37 -2.80
CA GLY A 441 7.36 -5.23 -2.74
C GLY A 441 7.13 -6.49 -1.87
N PRO A 442 6.68 -6.33 -0.62
CA PRO A 442 6.22 -7.45 0.22
C PRO A 442 5.20 -8.38 -0.43
N VAL A 443 4.22 -7.86 -1.18
CA VAL A 443 3.23 -8.69 -1.88
C VAL A 443 3.87 -9.52 -3.00
N PHE A 444 4.80 -8.96 -3.78
CA PHE A 444 5.58 -9.75 -4.74
C PHE A 444 6.40 -10.84 -4.05
N MET A 445 7.01 -10.55 -2.89
CA MET A 445 7.74 -11.56 -2.11
C MET A 445 6.84 -12.71 -1.65
N ILE A 446 5.61 -12.41 -1.21
CA ILE A 446 4.62 -13.44 -0.85
C ILE A 446 4.25 -14.30 -2.07
N GLY A 447 4.02 -13.67 -3.23
CA GLY A 447 3.72 -14.39 -4.47
C GLY A 447 4.84 -15.34 -4.89
N GLU A 448 6.09 -14.86 -4.91
CA GLU A 448 7.28 -15.66 -5.24
C GLU A 448 7.49 -16.80 -4.24
N LYS A 449 7.37 -16.51 -2.94
CA LYS A 449 7.55 -17.53 -1.89
C LYS A 449 6.43 -18.57 -1.94
N GLY A 450 5.20 -18.15 -2.16
CA GLY A 450 4.06 -19.05 -2.37
C GLY A 450 4.27 -19.96 -3.56
N ALA A 451 4.69 -19.42 -4.71
CA ALA A 451 5.01 -20.20 -5.90
C ALA A 451 6.13 -21.23 -5.65
N GLN A 452 7.15 -20.87 -4.88
CA GLN A 452 8.20 -21.80 -4.46
C GLN A 452 7.62 -22.94 -3.61
N MET A 453 6.83 -22.63 -2.58
CA MET A 453 6.23 -23.63 -1.69
C MET A 453 5.30 -24.60 -2.44
N ILE A 454 4.58 -24.11 -3.44
CA ILE A 454 3.71 -24.91 -4.30
C ILE A 454 4.53 -25.90 -5.13
N LYS A 455 5.66 -25.46 -5.70
CA LYS A 455 6.57 -26.35 -6.45
C LYS A 455 7.14 -27.46 -5.57
N GLU A 456 7.54 -27.12 -4.35
CA GLU A 456 8.03 -28.09 -3.36
C GLU A 456 6.96 -29.10 -2.97
N ASP A 457 5.75 -28.66 -2.65
CA ASP A 457 4.67 -29.53 -2.17
C ASP A 457 4.16 -30.49 -3.26
N TRP A 458 4.23 -30.07 -4.53
CA TRP A 458 3.68 -30.82 -5.66
C TRP A 458 4.73 -31.40 -6.62
N ASN A 459 6.02 -31.30 -6.27
CA ASN A 459 7.17 -31.77 -7.04
C ASN A 459 7.13 -31.34 -8.52
N PHE A 460 6.97 -30.04 -8.76
CA PHE A 460 7.00 -29.44 -10.10
C PHE A 460 8.41 -29.20 -10.62
#